data_AF-A0ABD4RDW4-F1
#
_entry.id   AF-A0ABD4RDW4-F1
#
_cell.length_a   1.000
_cell.length_b   1.000
_cell.length_c   1.000
_cell.angle_alpha   90.00
_cell.angle_beta   90.00
_cell.angle_gamma   90.00
#
_symmetry.space_group_name_H-M   'P 1'
#
loop_
_entity.id
_entity.type
_entity.pdbx_description
1 polymer ?
#
loop_
_entity_poly.entity_id
_entity_poly.type
_entity_poly.pdbx_seq_one_letter_code
_entity_poly.pdbx_strand_id
1 'polypeptide(L)'
;MKICGVDIGNSTTEVTLCDINLLNKDIIYLGSFSVKTTGIKGTKDNVIGIRNAINKLVKNLNIKIQDIDLIKINEAAPVIGENAMETISETIITDSAMIGHNPETPGGYGLALGETINLEYLNEIDINKDYIVVVSNKFSYEEAAIKINNLFENEVKIKGAILEEDEGVLLNNRLKIKIPIIDEVSNIDKVPLSKLAAIEVAEVGQTIKKLCNPFGIASIFTLTAEETKKIVPIAKGLIGLRSGVVIRTPQGEVKERKIKAGTLKIIGKNLIEEVDINTGAEYIMRKVNKIGEIKDVDGEKGTNIAFMINDIKNHMSEISEIDTSKVKIKDILAVDTTIPLKIKGGIANETYKEKAVAIAIMVKTHKLPLNSIKSILESELETPVEINGIEGVMATIGALTTPGTKLPIAIVDIGGGSTDVAILEKTGEVKSIHLAGAGELVTMIINLELGLNDVSLAEEIKRNIIGKVESLYTLRTEAGEVKFFDKPLNPKLYGRIVVIKNDKLLPIYKNITIEEVVKVRRRAKESVFIKNIIRGLKTISPMGNLHFIPNVVLVGGSALDFEIPNMVVQELSNYGIVSGCGNIRNSEGPRHAVSTGLVLHYIERIKIK
;
A
#
# COMPACT_ATOMS: atom_id res chain seq x y z
N MET A 1 -45.32 -10.31 8.92
CA MET A 1 -44.40 -11.46 8.88
C MET A 1 -43.01 -10.90 8.99
N LYS A 2 -42.28 -11.22 10.07
CA LYS A 2 -40.95 -10.69 10.33
C LYS A 2 -39.89 -11.56 9.68
N ILE A 3 -39.07 -10.94 8.84
CA ILE A 3 -38.02 -11.64 8.08
C ILE A 3 -36.67 -10.99 8.34
N CYS A 4 -35.70 -11.82 8.68
CA CYS A 4 -34.32 -11.41 8.92
C CYS A 4 -33.44 -11.83 7.73
N GLY A 5 -32.96 -10.86 6.95
CA GLY A 5 -31.93 -11.08 5.95
C GLY A 5 -30.55 -11.05 6.59
N VAL A 6 -29.72 -12.06 6.31
CA VAL A 6 -28.38 -12.27 6.86
C VAL A 6 -27.40 -12.38 5.71
N ASP A 7 -26.45 -11.45 5.68
CA ASP A 7 -25.31 -11.49 4.78
C ASP A 7 -24.06 -11.94 5.53
N ILE A 8 -23.45 -13.02 5.06
CA ILE A 8 -22.16 -13.49 5.55
C ILE A 8 -21.07 -12.97 4.60
N GLY A 9 -20.50 -11.81 4.90
CA GLY A 9 -19.36 -11.26 4.17
C GLY A 9 -18.01 -11.79 4.68
N ASN A 10 -16.94 -11.52 3.93
CA ASN A 10 -15.57 -11.92 4.31
C ASN A 10 -15.09 -11.25 5.61
N SER A 11 -15.49 -9.99 5.85
CA SER A 11 -15.06 -9.22 7.02
C SER A 11 -16.19 -8.92 8.00
N THR A 12 -17.42 -8.76 7.50
CA THR A 12 -18.59 -8.39 8.29
C THR A 12 -19.76 -9.33 8.03
N THR A 13 -20.45 -9.72 9.10
CA THR A 13 -21.77 -10.37 9.03
C THR A 13 -22.82 -9.32 9.32
N GLU A 14 -23.73 -9.12 8.37
CA GLU A 14 -24.68 -8.01 8.37
C GLU A 14 -26.12 -8.55 8.39
N VAL A 15 -26.94 -8.07 9.31
CA VAL A 15 -28.33 -8.52 9.46
C VAL A 15 -29.30 -7.35 9.31
N THR A 16 -30.44 -7.64 8.70
CA THR A 16 -31.53 -6.69 8.44
C THR A 16 -32.86 -7.34 8.77
N LEU A 17 -33.62 -6.76 9.69
CA LEU A 17 -34.94 -7.24 10.07
C LEU A 17 -36.03 -6.31 9.54
N CYS A 18 -37.03 -6.91 8.91
CA CYS A 18 -38.21 -6.20 8.40
C CYS A 18 -39.48 -6.88 8.89
N ASP A 19 -40.55 -6.12 9.10
CA ASP A 19 -41.91 -6.65 9.15
C ASP A 19 -42.60 -6.41 7.81
N ILE A 20 -43.13 -7.49 7.24
CA ILE A 20 -43.76 -7.50 5.93
C ILE A 20 -45.25 -7.74 6.13
N ASN A 21 -46.05 -6.80 5.67
CA ASN A 21 -47.48 -7.03 5.55
C ASN A 21 -47.75 -7.83 4.26
N LEU A 22 -48.12 -9.11 4.42
CA LEU A 22 -48.31 -10.02 3.28
C LEU A 22 -49.49 -9.63 2.38
N LEU A 23 -50.46 -8.85 2.88
CA LEU A 23 -51.66 -8.47 2.13
C LEU A 23 -51.38 -7.37 1.11
N ASN A 24 -50.68 -6.31 1.53
CA ASN A 24 -50.39 -5.15 0.68
C ASN A 24 -48.91 -5.08 0.24
N LYS A 25 -48.07 -5.99 0.74
CA LYS A 25 -46.63 -6.08 0.44
C LYS A 25 -45.82 -4.87 0.93
N ASP A 26 -46.37 -4.11 1.88
CA ASP A 26 -45.64 -3.04 2.54
C ASP A 26 -44.54 -3.62 3.44
N ILE A 27 -43.40 -2.95 3.44
CA ILE A 27 -42.21 -3.31 4.20
C ILE A 27 -41.97 -2.24 5.24
N ILE A 28 -41.92 -2.65 6.49
CA ILE A 28 -41.46 -1.81 7.60
C ILE A 28 -40.07 -2.32 7.98
N TYR A 29 -39.04 -1.52 7.72
CA TYR A 29 -37.69 -1.81 8.17
C TYR A 29 -37.61 -1.58 9.68
N LEU A 30 -37.41 -2.65 10.46
CA LEU A 30 -37.37 -2.56 11.92
C LEU A 30 -35.98 -2.15 12.40
N GLY A 31 -34.93 -2.71 11.80
CA GLY A 31 -33.55 -2.33 12.09
C GLY A 31 -32.51 -3.21 11.43
N SER A 32 -31.25 -2.82 11.57
CA SER A 32 -30.09 -3.56 11.06
C SER A 32 -28.95 -3.57 12.07
N PHE A 33 -28.07 -4.57 11.96
CA PHE A 33 -26.91 -4.69 12.83
C PHE A 33 -25.76 -5.42 12.12
N SER A 34 -24.52 -5.08 12.44
CA SER A 34 -23.35 -5.76 11.88
C SER A 34 -22.33 -6.13 12.95
N VAL A 35 -21.63 -7.24 12.71
CA VAL A 35 -20.51 -7.71 13.54
C VAL A 35 -19.36 -8.14 12.63
N LYS A 36 -18.15 -8.29 13.20
CA LYS A 36 -17.05 -8.94 12.50
C LYS A 36 -17.41 -10.40 12.22
N THR A 37 -17.16 -10.88 11.00
CA THR A 37 -17.34 -12.29 10.65
C THR A 37 -16.44 -13.17 11.52
N THR A 38 -17.01 -14.25 12.06
CA THR A 38 -16.30 -15.22 12.89
C THR A 38 -15.82 -16.38 12.05
N GLY A 39 -14.51 -16.62 12.02
CA GLY A 39 -13.91 -17.59 11.11
C GLY A 39 -14.02 -17.17 9.64
N ILE A 40 -13.95 -18.14 8.75
CA ILE A 40 -13.95 -17.93 7.29
C ILE A 40 -15.38 -17.95 6.76
N LYS A 41 -15.66 -17.15 5.72
CA LYS A 41 -16.98 -17.07 5.10
C LYS A 41 -17.46 -18.45 4.61
N GLY A 42 -18.65 -18.84 5.06
CA GLY A 42 -19.35 -20.09 4.82
C GLY A 42 -18.88 -21.30 5.64
N THR A 43 -18.08 -21.11 6.71
CA THR A 43 -17.75 -22.17 7.69
C THR A 43 -18.69 -22.17 8.90
N LYS A 44 -18.66 -23.24 9.70
CA LYS A 44 -19.48 -23.39 10.91
C LYS A 44 -19.24 -22.27 11.94
N ASP A 45 -18.04 -21.69 11.96
CA ASP A 45 -17.70 -20.58 12.85
C ASP A 45 -18.61 -19.37 12.65
N ASN A 46 -19.17 -19.19 11.44
CA ASN A 46 -20.05 -18.06 11.15
C ASN A 46 -21.36 -18.09 11.94
N VAL A 47 -21.80 -19.28 12.40
CA VAL A 47 -23.00 -19.42 13.26
C VAL A 47 -22.91 -18.48 14.45
N ILE A 48 -21.74 -18.37 15.07
CA ILE A 48 -21.50 -17.50 16.23
C ILE A 48 -21.73 -16.04 15.86
N GLY A 49 -21.17 -15.59 14.74
CA GLY A 49 -21.31 -14.23 14.21
C GLY A 49 -22.77 -13.89 13.88
N ILE A 50 -23.45 -14.76 13.15
CA ILE A 50 -24.86 -14.60 12.77
C ILE A 50 -25.73 -14.50 14.02
N ARG A 51 -25.61 -15.45 14.95
CA ARG A 51 -26.34 -15.45 16.20
C ARG A 51 -26.11 -14.17 17.01
N ASN A 52 -24.84 -13.74 17.13
CA ASN A 52 -24.51 -12.52 17.85
C ASN A 52 -25.12 -11.27 17.19
N ALA A 53 -25.14 -11.21 15.86
CA ALA A 53 -25.72 -10.10 15.11
C ALA A 53 -27.24 -10.04 15.31
N ILE A 54 -27.93 -11.17 15.18
CA ILE A 54 -29.38 -11.29 15.40
C ILE A 54 -29.73 -10.95 16.85
N ASN A 55 -29.02 -11.53 17.83
CA ASN A 55 -29.27 -11.30 19.26
C ASN A 55 -29.14 -9.82 19.65
N LYS A 56 -28.14 -9.13 19.10
CA LYS A 56 -27.97 -7.69 19.33
C LYS A 56 -29.07 -6.88 18.65
N LEU A 57 -29.46 -7.25 17.43
CA LEU A 57 -30.54 -6.58 16.71
C LEU A 57 -31.88 -6.71 17.46
N VAL A 58 -32.30 -7.92 17.83
CA VAL A 58 -33.58 -8.12 18.54
C VAL A 58 -33.59 -7.45 19.91
N LYS A 59 -32.45 -7.45 20.61
CA LYS A 59 -32.29 -6.73 21.88
C LYS A 59 -32.45 -5.23 21.71
N ASN A 60 -31.86 -4.63 20.67
CA ASN A 60 -32.00 -3.19 20.39
C ASN A 60 -33.45 -2.81 20.03
N LEU A 61 -34.18 -3.73 19.42
CA LEU A 61 -35.58 -3.53 19.02
C LEU A 61 -36.60 -3.94 20.09
N ASN A 62 -36.15 -4.44 21.25
CA ASN A 62 -37.01 -4.99 22.30
C ASN A 62 -37.99 -6.07 21.81
N ILE A 63 -37.55 -6.94 20.89
CA ILE A 63 -38.32 -8.09 20.39
C ILE A 63 -37.61 -9.39 20.77
N LYS A 64 -38.33 -10.52 20.70
CA LYS A 64 -37.75 -11.86 20.91
C LYS A 64 -37.33 -12.46 19.59
N ILE A 65 -36.36 -13.39 19.63
CA ILE A 65 -35.94 -14.15 18.44
C ILE A 65 -37.11 -14.95 17.87
N GLN A 66 -37.95 -15.51 18.74
CA GLN A 66 -39.15 -16.27 18.38
C GLN A 66 -40.20 -15.43 17.63
N ASP A 67 -40.07 -14.09 17.62
CA ASP A 67 -40.95 -13.22 16.85
C ASP A 67 -40.52 -13.12 15.37
N ILE A 68 -39.36 -13.69 15.01
CA ILE A 68 -38.85 -13.79 13.63
C ILE A 68 -39.46 -15.02 12.98
N ASP A 69 -40.17 -14.84 11.87
CA ASP A 69 -40.84 -15.95 11.18
C ASP A 69 -39.91 -16.69 10.20
N LEU A 70 -38.90 -16.00 9.66
CA LEU A 70 -37.96 -16.56 8.68
C LEU A 70 -36.61 -15.84 8.72
N ILE A 71 -35.53 -16.61 8.69
CA ILE A 71 -34.17 -16.12 8.48
C ILE A 71 -33.73 -16.49 7.06
N LYS A 72 -33.21 -15.52 6.30
CA LYS A 72 -32.67 -15.73 4.96
C LYS A 72 -31.18 -15.47 4.95
N ILE A 73 -30.41 -16.40 4.38
CA ILE A 73 -28.95 -16.30 4.28
C ILE A 73 -28.57 -16.32 2.79
N ASN A 74 -27.65 -15.44 2.38
CA ASN A 74 -27.10 -15.46 1.02
C ASN A 74 -26.32 -16.74 0.73
N GLU A 75 -26.30 -17.14 -0.55
CA GLU A 75 -25.33 -18.14 -1.01
C GLU A 75 -23.93 -17.53 -0.99
N ALA A 76 -23.19 -17.80 0.08
CA ALA A 76 -21.79 -17.44 0.24
C ALA A 76 -20.89 -18.44 -0.53
N ALA A 77 -20.34 -18.02 -1.66
CA ALA A 77 -19.16 -18.67 -2.22
C ALA A 77 -17.91 -18.07 -1.55
N PRO A 78 -16.95 -18.88 -1.08
CA PRO A 78 -15.73 -18.36 -0.50
C PRO A 78 -14.90 -17.77 -1.63
N VAL A 79 -14.59 -16.48 -1.45
CA VAL A 79 -13.66 -15.74 -2.30
C VAL A 79 -12.54 -15.31 -1.39
N ILE A 80 -11.34 -15.82 -1.66
CA ILE A 80 -10.13 -15.49 -0.91
C ILE A 80 -9.20 -14.79 -1.88
N GLY A 81 -8.62 -13.68 -1.41
CA GLY A 81 -7.55 -12.98 -2.09
C GLY A 81 -6.29 -13.04 -1.27
N GLU A 82 -5.15 -13.01 -1.94
CA GLU A 82 -3.84 -12.89 -1.30
C GLU A 82 -2.95 -12.00 -2.16
N ASN A 83 -1.89 -11.46 -1.56
CA ASN A 83 -0.98 -10.54 -2.21
C ASN A 83 0.48 -10.83 -1.86
N ALA A 84 1.34 -10.63 -2.85
CA ALA A 84 2.78 -10.78 -2.75
C ALA A 84 3.48 -9.68 -3.57
N MET A 85 4.78 -9.58 -3.43
CA MET A 85 5.60 -8.65 -4.21
C MET A 85 6.86 -9.34 -4.72
N GLU A 86 7.39 -8.87 -5.84
CA GLU A 86 8.75 -9.16 -6.28
C GLU A 86 9.52 -7.88 -6.56
N THR A 87 10.72 -7.79 -5.99
CA THR A 87 11.66 -6.72 -6.34
C THR A 87 12.23 -7.04 -7.72
N ILE A 88 12.28 -6.05 -8.61
CA ILE A 88 12.72 -6.24 -10.00
C ILE A 88 14.01 -5.49 -10.34
N SER A 89 14.48 -4.62 -9.45
CA SER A 89 15.78 -3.94 -9.56
C SER A 89 16.59 -4.05 -8.28
N GLU A 90 17.90 -3.94 -8.41
CA GLU A 90 18.78 -3.66 -7.28
C GLU A 90 19.85 -2.65 -7.69
N THR A 91 20.24 -1.82 -6.72
CA THR A 91 21.35 -0.87 -6.83
C THR A 91 22.53 -1.39 -6.02
N ILE A 92 23.71 -1.37 -6.65
CA ILE A 92 24.97 -1.79 -6.05
C ILE A 92 25.98 -0.66 -6.20
N ILE A 93 26.68 -0.33 -5.12
CA ILE A 93 27.90 0.49 -5.11
C ILE A 93 29.10 -0.46 -5.08
N THR A 94 30.04 -0.31 -6.01
CA THR A 94 31.33 -1.00 -5.97
C THR A 94 32.44 -0.05 -5.52
N ASP A 95 33.48 -0.61 -4.89
CA ASP A 95 34.67 0.11 -4.41
C ASP A 95 34.39 1.37 -3.59
N SER A 96 33.27 1.40 -2.83
CA SER A 96 32.87 2.54 -2.01
C SER A 96 32.89 3.87 -2.78
N ALA A 97 32.52 3.84 -4.07
CA ALA A 97 32.66 4.98 -4.98
C ALA A 97 31.81 6.21 -4.63
N MET A 98 30.85 6.06 -3.71
CA MET A 98 29.89 7.10 -3.34
C MET A 98 29.52 6.98 -1.86
N ILE A 99 29.34 8.13 -1.20
CA ILE A 99 28.65 8.27 0.09
C ILE A 99 27.47 9.22 -0.12
N GLY A 100 26.27 8.76 0.20
CA GLY A 100 25.02 9.48 -0.10
C GLY A 100 23.92 9.27 0.91
N HIS A 101 24.25 9.04 2.19
CA HIS A 101 23.26 8.85 3.26
C HIS A 101 22.58 10.15 3.70
N ASN A 102 23.17 11.30 3.35
CA ASN A 102 22.61 12.63 3.56
C ASN A 102 22.26 12.92 5.03
N PRO A 103 23.27 13.08 5.91
CA PRO A 103 23.06 13.37 7.32
C PRO A 103 22.27 14.67 7.52
N GLU A 104 21.60 14.79 8.67
CA GLU A 104 20.78 15.97 8.98
C GLU A 104 21.65 17.18 9.35
N THR A 105 22.80 16.92 9.96
CA THR A 105 23.70 17.91 10.57
C THR A 105 25.12 17.96 9.97
N PRO A 106 25.33 17.91 8.64
CA PRO A 106 26.68 18.03 8.07
C PRO A 106 27.32 19.36 8.43
N GLY A 107 28.64 19.30 8.64
CA GLY A 107 29.46 20.47 9.00
C GLY A 107 29.84 21.32 7.79
N GLY A 108 29.80 22.64 7.96
CA GLY A 108 30.22 23.59 6.92
C GLY A 108 29.36 23.52 5.65
N TYR A 109 29.91 24.08 4.56
CA TYR A 109 29.30 24.03 3.23
C TYR A 109 30.39 24.26 2.17
N GLY A 110 30.07 23.93 0.92
CA GLY A 110 30.95 24.12 -0.23
C GLY A 110 31.27 22.83 -0.96
N LEU A 111 32.04 22.97 -2.04
CA LEU A 111 32.60 21.87 -2.82
C LEU A 111 34.10 21.81 -2.54
N ALA A 112 34.60 20.62 -2.23
CA ALA A 112 36.02 20.36 -2.11
C ALA A 112 36.44 19.14 -2.91
N LEU A 113 37.65 19.20 -3.45
CA LEU A 113 38.33 18.12 -4.16
C LEU A 113 39.66 17.89 -3.45
N GLY A 114 40.01 16.63 -3.20
CA GLY A 114 41.29 16.30 -2.59
C GLY A 114 41.53 14.80 -2.51
N GLU A 115 42.76 14.41 -2.21
CA GLU A 115 43.14 13.03 -1.95
C GLU A 115 42.71 12.62 -0.53
N THR A 116 42.07 11.46 -0.38
CA THR A 116 41.62 10.94 0.92
C THR A 116 42.81 10.54 1.79
N ILE A 117 42.87 11.03 3.02
CA ILE A 117 43.92 10.68 3.98
C ILE A 117 43.32 10.39 5.35
N ASN A 118 43.86 9.41 6.06
CA ASN A 118 43.41 9.09 7.42
C ASN A 118 44.10 10.02 8.42
N LEU A 119 43.34 10.62 9.35
CA LEU A 119 43.88 11.51 10.39
C LEU A 119 44.90 10.82 11.32
N GLU A 120 44.86 9.49 11.43
CA GLU A 120 45.85 8.69 12.18
C GLU A 120 47.22 8.65 11.47
N TYR A 121 47.23 8.63 10.14
CA TYR A 121 48.40 8.33 9.32
C TYR A 121 48.78 9.53 8.45
N LEU A 122 49.32 10.56 9.10
CA LEU A 122 49.76 11.81 8.47
C LEU A 122 51.25 11.81 8.08
N ASN A 123 51.88 10.64 8.02
CA ASN A 123 53.31 10.53 7.70
C ASN A 123 53.50 10.69 6.18
N GLU A 124 54.37 11.61 5.76
CA GLU A 124 54.64 11.98 4.35
C GLU A 124 53.52 12.75 3.62
N ILE A 125 53.04 13.85 4.22
CA ILE A 125 52.11 14.77 3.56
C ILE A 125 52.84 15.68 2.57
N ASP A 126 52.35 15.75 1.33
CA ASP A 126 52.81 16.67 0.30
C ASP A 126 51.99 17.96 0.36
N ILE A 127 52.63 19.06 0.78
CA ILE A 127 52.02 20.39 0.88
C ILE A 127 51.43 20.92 -0.44
N ASN A 128 51.85 20.36 -1.58
CA ASN A 128 51.34 20.79 -2.88
C ASN A 128 49.98 20.19 -3.22
N LYS A 129 49.57 19.14 -2.53
CA LYS A 129 48.30 18.44 -2.76
C LYS A 129 47.17 18.96 -1.86
N ASP A 130 45.95 18.88 -2.38
CA ASP A 130 44.72 19.10 -1.63
C ASP A 130 44.25 17.76 -1.03
N TYR A 131 43.79 17.77 0.22
CA TYR A 131 43.40 16.57 0.95
C TYR A 131 41.97 16.63 1.51
N ILE A 132 41.34 15.46 1.58
CA ILE A 132 40.10 15.22 2.32
C ILE A 132 40.43 14.28 3.48
N VAL A 133 40.21 14.74 4.71
CA VAL A 133 40.60 13.99 5.90
C VAL A 133 39.48 13.02 6.30
N VAL A 134 39.83 11.78 6.55
CA VAL A 134 38.96 10.73 7.08
C VAL A 134 39.24 10.58 8.57
N VAL A 135 38.19 10.76 9.39
CA VAL A 135 38.27 10.79 10.85
C VAL A 135 37.41 9.67 11.42
N SER A 136 38.06 8.69 12.06
CA SER A 136 37.41 7.61 12.80
C SER A 136 37.01 8.08 14.22
N ASN A 137 36.19 7.26 14.89
CA ASN A 137 35.77 7.45 16.28
C ASN A 137 36.91 7.37 17.32
N LYS A 138 38.16 7.14 16.89
CA LYS A 138 39.34 7.18 17.77
C LYS A 138 39.73 8.60 18.17
N PHE A 139 39.22 9.62 17.48
CA PHE A 139 39.43 11.01 17.82
C PHE A 139 38.14 11.66 18.25
N SER A 140 38.19 12.40 19.35
CA SER A 140 37.15 13.38 19.63
C SER A 140 37.20 14.54 18.61
N TYR A 141 36.07 15.23 18.40
CA TYR A 141 36.05 16.43 17.57
C TYR A 141 37.07 17.51 18.00
N GLU A 142 37.43 17.60 19.29
CA GLU A 142 38.42 18.56 19.78
C GLU A 142 39.82 18.19 19.35
N GLU A 143 40.21 16.92 19.53
CA GLU A 143 41.50 16.41 19.08
C GLU A 143 41.64 16.51 17.56
N ALA A 144 40.57 16.16 16.84
CA ALA A 144 40.52 16.29 15.39
C ALA A 144 40.68 17.75 14.95
N ALA A 145 39.99 18.68 15.62
CA ALA A 145 40.11 20.12 15.33
C ALA A 145 41.53 20.63 15.56
N ILE A 146 42.18 20.25 16.67
CA ILE A 146 43.56 20.64 16.98
C ILE A 146 44.50 20.12 15.89
N LYS A 147 44.42 18.84 15.53
CA LYS A 147 45.27 18.25 14.49
C LYS A 147 45.07 18.93 13.13
N ILE A 148 43.83 19.13 12.71
CA ILE A 148 43.54 19.78 11.42
C ILE A 148 44.00 21.24 11.42
N ASN A 149 43.83 21.97 12.53
CA ASN A 149 44.35 23.33 12.66
C ASN A 149 45.88 23.39 12.61
N ASN A 150 46.57 22.43 13.20
CA ASN A 150 48.03 22.31 13.09
C ASN A 150 48.45 22.03 11.63
N LEU A 151 47.68 21.24 10.87
CA LEU A 151 47.93 21.04 9.45
C LEU A 151 47.78 22.34 8.66
N PHE A 152 46.77 23.16 8.95
CA PHE A 152 46.63 24.49 8.34
C PHE A 152 47.81 25.41 8.63
N GLU A 153 48.35 25.38 9.86
CA GLU A 153 49.54 26.16 10.24
C GLU A 153 50.80 25.72 9.49
N ASN A 154 50.89 24.43 9.15
CA ASN A 154 51.97 23.87 8.34
C ASN A 154 51.70 23.95 6.83
N GLU A 155 50.81 24.84 6.39
CA GLU A 155 50.43 25.09 4.99
C GLU A 155 49.85 23.88 4.23
N VAL A 156 49.44 22.81 4.95
CA VAL A 156 48.79 21.65 4.35
C VAL A 156 47.35 22.03 3.96
N LYS A 157 46.99 21.71 2.72
CA LYS A 157 45.70 22.10 2.14
C LYS A 157 44.60 21.08 2.43
N ILE A 158 44.09 21.07 3.67
CA ILE A 158 42.87 20.32 3.99
C ILE A 158 41.65 21.06 3.43
N LYS A 159 40.90 20.41 2.54
CA LYS A 159 39.75 21.02 1.84
C LYS A 159 38.40 20.49 2.30
N GLY A 160 38.34 19.32 2.91
CA GLY A 160 37.11 18.70 3.38
C GLY A 160 37.36 17.58 4.39
N ALA A 161 36.31 17.08 5.03
CA ALA A 161 36.42 15.97 5.96
C ALA A 161 35.25 14.98 5.89
N ILE A 162 35.53 13.72 6.25
CA ILE A 162 34.56 12.62 6.37
C ILE A 162 34.70 12.04 7.76
N LEU A 163 33.62 12.02 8.54
CA LEU A 163 33.60 11.61 9.95
C LEU A 163 32.70 10.38 10.16
N GLU A 164 33.12 9.53 11.08
CA GLU A 164 32.32 8.39 11.55
C GLU A 164 31.17 8.83 12.47
N GLU A 165 31.47 9.72 13.42
CA GLU A 165 30.54 10.19 14.47
C GLU A 165 29.77 11.45 14.04
N ASP A 166 28.61 11.71 14.67
CA ASP A 166 27.77 12.92 14.49
C ASP A 166 28.41 14.16 15.15
N GLU A 167 29.57 14.57 14.61
CA GLU A 167 30.37 15.67 15.15
C GLU A 167 30.78 16.70 14.09
N GLY A 168 30.22 16.64 12.87
CA GLY A 168 30.64 17.49 11.76
C GLY A 168 30.50 18.99 12.05
N VAL A 169 29.39 19.41 12.65
CA VAL A 169 29.19 20.81 13.07
C VAL A 169 30.16 21.21 14.19
N LEU A 170 30.39 20.34 15.17
CA LEU A 170 31.27 20.62 16.32
C LEU A 170 32.72 20.82 15.89
N LEU A 171 33.19 19.96 14.98
CA LEU A 171 34.50 20.06 14.34
C LEU A 171 34.58 21.35 13.53
N ASN A 172 33.67 21.54 12.56
CA ASN A 172 33.73 22.70 11.66
C ASN A 172 33.73 24.04 12.42
N ASN A 173 33.00 24.15 13.54
CA ASN A 173 32.97 25.37 14.36
C ASN A 173 34.34 25.74 14.95
N ARG A 174 35.21 24.76 15.21
CA ARG A 174 36.53 24.93 15.82
C ARG A 174 37.70 25.00 14.83
N LEU A 175 37.43 24.77 13.53
CA LEU A 175 38.43 24.96 12.48
C LEU A 175 38.66 26.44 12.18
N LYS A 176 39.93 26.80 11.99
CA LYS A 176 40.38 28.13 11.54
C LYS A 176 39.88 28.45 10.13
N ILE A 177 39.86 27.46 9.26
CA ILE A 177 39.34 27.53 7.89
C ILE A 177 38.12 26.61 7.81
N LYS A 178 36.98 27.14 7.39
CA LYS A 178 35.74 26.35 7.24
C LYS A 178 35.84 25.48 5.99
N ILE A 179 35.39 24.24 6.12
CA ILE A 179 35.43 23.22 5.07
C ILE A 179 34.11 22.44 5.06
N PRO A 180 33.69 21.87 3.91
CA PRO A 180 32.58 20.91 3.88
C PRO A 180 32.96 19.62 4.61
N ILE A 181 32.06 19.16 5.48
CA ILE A 181 32.21 17.96 6.32
C ILE A 181 30.95 17.10 6.22
N ILE A 182 31.14 15.81 5.96
CA ILE A 182 30.08 14.80 6.05
C ILE A 182 30.39 13.88 7.22
N ASP A 183 29.44 13.72 8.11
CA ASP A 183 29.48 12.91 9.33
C ASP A 183 28.58 11.68 9.23
N GLU A 184 28.49 10.90 10.30
CA GLU A 184 27.67 9.69 10.42
C GLU A 184 28.01 8.59 9.39
N VAL A 185 29.27 8.54 8.92
CA VAL A 185 29.72 7.50 7.98
C VAL A 185 30.02 6.20 8.73
N SER A 186 28.98 5.40 8.91
CA SER A 186 28.99 4.18 9.76
C SER A 186 30.07 3.13 9.50
N ASN A 187 30.65 3.07 8.30
CA ASN A 187 31.75 2.17 7.96
C ASN A 187 32.95 2.98 7.46
N ILE A 188 33.46 3.89 8.29
CA ILE A 188 34.54 4.81 7.93
C ILE A 188 35.80 4.08 7.42
N ASP A 189 36.09 2.90 7.96
CA ASP A 189 37.25 2.07 7.57
C ASP A 189 37.18 1.58 6.12
N LYS A 190 35.99 1.59 5.50
CA LYS A 190 35.79 1.21 4.10
C LYS A 190 35.95 2.37 3.13
N VAL A 191 36.22 3.58 3.62
CA VAL A 191 36.54 4.73 2.77
C VAL A 191 37.91 4.49 2.11
N PRO A 192 38.00 4.45 0.76
CA PRO A 192 39.27 4.26 0.09
C PRO A 192 40.23 5.42 0.38
N LEU A 193 41.41 5.11 0.91
CA LEU A 193 42.48 6.07 1.18
C LEU A 193 43.39 6.26 -0.05
N SER A 194 44.07 7.39 -0.11
CA SER A 194 44.95 7.79 -1.22
C SER A 194 44.24 7.80 -2.58
N LYS A 195 42.94 8.16 -2.57
CA LYS A 195 42.10 8.29 -3.77
C LYS A 195 41.60 9.71 -3.88
N LEU A 196 41.47 10.19 -5.11
CA LEU A 196 40.89 11.49 -5.37
C LEU A 196 39.39 11.43 -5.08
N ALA A 197 38.90 12.29 -4.18
CA ALA A 197 37.50 12.37 -3.79
C ALA A 197 36.99 13.80 -3.88
N ALA A 198 35.69 13.93 -4.08
CA ALA A 198 34.98 15.19 -4.10
C ALA A 198 33.86 15.13 -3.07
N ILE A 199 33.79 16.15 -2.21
CA ILE A 199 32.76 16.34 -1.21
C ILE A 199 31.99 17.61 -1.51
N GLU A 200 30.66 17.53 -1.52
CA GLU A 200 29.78 18.69 -1.65
C GLU A 200 28.80 18.71 -0.50
N VAL A 201 28.74 19.85 0.20
CA VAL A 201 27.75 20.12 1.24
C VAL A 201 27.05 21.42 0.90
N ALA A 202 25.74 21.36 0.68
CA ALA A 202 24.92 22.51 0.37
C ALA A 202 24.56 23.30 1.64
N GLU A 203 24.29 24.59 1.46
CA GLU A 203 23.73 25.45 2.49
C GLU A 203 22.37 24.91 2.99
N VAL A 204 21.97 25.33 4.19
CA VAL A 204 20.70 24.91 4.79
C VAL A 204 19.54 25.29 3.87
N GLY A 205 18.68 24.32 3.55
CA GLY A 205 17.55 24.49 2.64
C GLY A 205 17.88 24.36 1.14
N GLN A 206 19.15 24.12 0.79
CA GLN A 206 19.57 23.84 -0.59
C GLN A 206 20.01 22.38 -0.76
N THR A 207 20.09 21.94 -2.01
CA THR A 207 20.62 20.64 -2.43
C THR A 207 21.94 20.81 -3.17
N ILE A 208 22.77 19.76 -3.20
CA ILE A 208 23.99 19.73 -3.99
C ILE A 208 23.68 19.92 -5.48
N LYS A 209 24.62 20.50 -6.23
CA LYS A 209 24.45 20.88 -7.65
C LYS A 209 25.52 20.31 -8.56
N LYS A 210 26.71 19.98 -8.03
CA LYS A 210 27.84 19.52 -8.84
C LYS A 210 27.93 18.00 -8.86
N LEU A 211 27.84 17.34 -7.71
CA LEU A 211 27.92 15.88 -7.61
C LEU A 211 26.64 15.18 -8.07
N CYS A 212 25.48 15.84 -8.06
CA CYS A 212 24.24 15.30 -8.64
C CYS A 212 24.16 15.46 -10.18
N ASN A 213 25.17 16.08 -10.80
CA ASN A 213 25.24 16.32 -12.24
C ASN A 213 26.40 15.51 -12.85
N PRO A 214 26.15 14.60 -13.82
CA PRO A 214 27.21 13.84 -14.47
C PRO A 214 28.34 14.72 -15.03
N PHE A 215 28.00 15.85 -15.66
CA PHE A 215 29.01 16.78 -16.19
C PHE A 215 29.71 17.58 -15.09
N GLY A 216 29.05 17.76 -13.94
CA GLY A 216 29.68 18.33 -12.75
C GLY A 216 30.77 17.42 -12.22
N ILE A 217 30.47 16.13 -12.01
CA ILE A 217 31.45 15.09 -11.66
C ILE A 217 32.56 15.02 -12.71
N ALA A 218 32.21 15.01 -14.00
CA ALA A 218 33.19 14.95 -15.08
C ALA A 218 34.16 16.13 -15.09
N SER A 219 33.66 17.34 -14.81
CA SER A 219 34.48 18.55 -14.70
C SER A 219 35.43 18.49 -13.50
N ILE A 220 34.96 17.97 -12.36
CA ILE A 220 35.75 17.86 -11.13
C ILE A 220 36.90 16.84 -11.30
N PHE A 221 36.61 15.66 -11.88
CA PHE A 221 37.59 14.59 -12.02
C PHE A 221 38.30 14.54 -13.37
N THR A 222 38.00 15.49 -14.27
CA THR A 222 38.51 15.52 -15.65
C THR A 222 38.26 14.18 -16.37
N LEU A 223 37.01 13.75 -16.39
CA LEU A 223 36.60 12.47 -16.98
C LEU A 223 36.44 12.56 -18.49
N THR A 224 36.71 11.46 -19.17
CA THR A 224 36.36 11.27 -20.58
C THR A 224 34.84 11.10 -20.77
N ALA A 225 34.35 11.17 -22.01
CA ALA A 225 32.93 10.95 -22.31
C ALA A 225 32.45 9.54 -21.90
N GLU A 226 33.28 8.52 -22.11
CA GLU A 226 32.97 7.13 -21.73
C GLU A 226 32.93 6.94 -20.21
N GLU A 227 33.87 7.54 -19.47
CA GLU A 227 33.83 7.54 -17.99
C GLU A 227 32.62 8.33 -17.46
N THR A 228 32.29 9.46 -18.09
CA THR A 228 31.13 10.29 -17.72
C THR A 228 29.82 9.52 -17.83
N LYS A 229 29.68 8.67 -18.87
CA LYS A 229 28.50 7.80 -19.04
C LYS A 229 28.37 6.78 -17.90
N LYS A 230 29.48 6.27 -17.37
CA LYS A 230 29.49 5.28 -16.28
C LYS A 230 29.11 5.87 -14.92
N ILE A 231 29.34 7.17 -14.69
CA ILE A 231 29.02 7.83 -13.42
C ILE A 231 27.59 8.41 -13.35
N VAL A 232 26.78 8.27 -14.42
CA VAL A 232 25.37 8.72 -14.42
C VAL A 232 24.56 8.15 -13.26
N PRO A 233 24.67 6.86 -12.89
CA PRO A 233 23.94 6.34 -11.74
C PRO A 233 24.40 6.92 -10.40
N ILE A 234 25.69 7.27 -10.26
CA ILE A 234 26.23 7.96 -9.07
C ILE A 234 25.56 9.32 -8.94
N ALA A 235 25.59 10.12 -10.02
CA ALA A 235 24.97 11.45 -10.03
C ALA A 235 23.47 11.37 -9.70
N LYS A 236 22.76 10.40 -10.29
CA LYS A 236 21.34 10.14 -10.05
C LYS A 236 21.06 9.80 -8.58
N GLY A 237 21.91 9.00 -7.94
CA GLY A 237 21.79 8.62 -6.54
C GLY A 237 21.92 9.80 -5.57
N LEU A 238 22.58 10.88 -6.00
CA LEU A 238 22.82 12.08 -5.19
C LEU A 238 21.81 13.22 -5.45
N ILE A 239 20.81 13.01 -6.32
CA ILE A 239 19.78 14.02 -6.63
C ILE A 239 18.94 14.30 -5.39
N GLY A 240 18.77 15.59 -5.07
CA GLY A 240 17.93 16.05 -3.97
C GLY A 240 18.59 15.98 -2.59
N LEU A 241 19.82 15.46 -2.50
CA LEU A 241 20.56 15.42 -1.25
C LEU A 241 21.17 16.78 -0.92
N ARG A 242 21.31 17.09 0.37
CA ARG A 242 22.05 18.24 0.89
C ARG A 242 23.55 17.99 0.87
N SER A 243 24.00 16.76 1.00
CA SER A 243 25.43 16.42 0.95
C SER A 243 25.73 15.09 0.28
N GLY A 244 26.95 14.94 -0.24
CA GLY A 244 27.44 13.68 -0.79
C GLY A 244 28.95 13.67 -1.04
N VAL A 245 29.51 12.47 -1.15
CA VAL A 245 30.91 12.23 -1.54
C VAL A 245 30.94 11.35 -2.79
N VAL A 246 31.80 11.68 -3.74
CA VAL A 246 32.17 10.80 -4.85
C VAL A 246 33.66 10.51 -4.75
N ILE A 247 34.05 9.25 -4.84
CA ILE A 247 35.44 8.81 -4.72
C ILE A 247 35.86 8.15 -6.03
N ARG A 248 36.93 8.66 -6.66
CA ARG A 248 37.47 8.13 -7.90
C ARG A 248 38.28 6.86 -7.62
N THR A 249 37.65 5.71 -7.83
CA THR A 249 38.30 4.40 -7.77
C THR A 249 38.35 3.72 -9.15
N PRO A 250 39.31 2.82 -9.42
CA PRO A 250 39.49 2.23 -10.75
C PRO A 250 38.30 1.42 -11.27
N GLN A 251 37.55 0.75 -10.39
CA GLN A 251 36.34 -0.03 -10.72
C GLN A 251 35.09 0.47 -9.99
N GLY A 252 35.15 1.66 -9.40
CA GLY A 252 34.04 2.26 -8.68
C GLY A 252 32.91 2.69 -9.59
N GLU A 253 31.74 2.11 -9.38
CA GLU A 253 30.54 2.43 -10.12
C GLU A 253 29.31 2.21 -9.24
N VAL A 254 28.24 2.93 -9.58
CA VAL A 254 26.90 2.60 -9.11
C VAL A 254 26.18 1.93 -10.27
N LYS A 255 25.64 0.73 -10.03
CA LYS A 255 24.92 -0.03 -11.05
C LYS A 255 23.51 -0.33 -10.56
N GLU A 256 22.53 0.20 -11.28
CA GLU A 256 21.14 -0.26 -11.21
C GLU A 256 21.01 -1.43 -12.20
N ARG A 257 20.70 -2.62 -11.71
CA ARG A 257 20.49 -3.81 -12.56
C ARG A 257 19.15 -4.46 -12.27
N LYS A 258 18.58 -5.10 -13.29
CA LYS A 258 17.40 -5.94 -13.12
C LYS A 258 17.78 -7.21 -12.37
N ILE A 259 16.97 -7.62 -11.41
CA ILE A 259 17.10 -8.90 -10.71
C ILE A 259 16.05 -9.87 -11.22
N LYS A 260 16.36 -11.17 -11.22
CA LYS A 260 15.41 -12.19 -11.70
C LYS A 260 14.22 -12.27 -10.74
N ALA A 261 13.06 -11.80 -11.18
CA ALA A 261 11.81 -11.85 -10.42
C ALA A 261 10.94 -13.08 -10.75
N GLY A 262 11.31 -13.81 -11.81
CA GLY A 262 10.62 -15.02 -12.29
C GLY A 262 9.49 -14.75 -13.26
N THR A 263 8.79 -15.82 -13.68
CA THR A 263 7.69 -15.74 -14.64
C THR A 263 6.33 -16.12 -14.04
N LEU A 264 5.29 -15.58 -14.65
CA LEU A 264 3.89 -15.93 -14.44
C LEU A 264 3.35 -16.64 -15.67
N LYS A 265 2.75 -17.81 -15.47
CA LYS A 265 2.02 -18.55 -16.50
C LYS A 265 0.53 -18.35 -16.29
N ILE A 266 -0.10 -17.60 -17.19
CA ILE A 266 -1.53 -17.27 -17.13
C ILE A 266 -2.26 -18.17 -18.13
N ILE A 267 -3.18 -19.00 -17.62
CA ILE A 267 -3.86 -20.02 -18.40
C ILE A 267 -5.31 -19.57 -18.62
N GLY A 268 -5.64 -19.24 -19.85
CA GLY A 268 -7.00 -18.92 -20.30
C GLY A 268 -7.74 -20.12 -20.88
N LYS A 269 -8.94 -19.88 -21.42
CA LYS A 269 -9.74 -20.92 -22.10
C LYS A 269 -9.06 -21.43 -23.38
N ASN A 270 -8.50 -20.52 -24.18
CA ASN A 270 -7.94 -20.83 -25.51
C ASN A 270 -6.48 -20.37 -25.67
N LEU A 271 -5.93 -19.66 -24.69
CA LEU A 271 -4.62 -19.01 -24.78
C LEU A 271 -3.87 -19.23 -23.47
N ILE A 272 -2.58 -19.51 -23.57
CA ILE A 272 -1.65 -19.52 -22.44
C ILE A 272 -0.59 -18.47 -22.76
N GLU A 273 -0.37 -17.54 -21.83
CA GLU A 273 0.72 -16.55 -21.93
C GLU A 273 1.67 -16.75 -20.75
N GLU A 274 2.96 -16.73 -21.05
CA GLU A 274 4.01 -16.68 -20.03
C GLU A 274 4.62 -15.28 -20.03
N VAL A 275 4.70 -14.66 -18.85
CA VAL A 275 5.09 -13.26 -18.70
C VAL A 275 6.16 -13.14 -17.63
N ASP A 276 7.29 -12.53 -18.00
CA ASP A 276 8.35 -12.15 -17.07
C ASP A 276 7.90 -10.97 -16.19
N ILE A 277 8.01 -11.13 -14.88
CA ILE A 277 7.63 -10.10 -13.90
C ILE A 277 8.48 -8.83 -14.06
N ASN A 278 9.72 -8.94 -14.57
CA ASN A 278 10.60 -7.80 -14.87
C ASN A 278 10.08 -6.88 -15.99
N THR A 279 8.99 -7.25 -16.67
CA THR A 279 8.31 -6.40 -17.67
C THR A 279 7.42 -5.32 -17.04
N GLY A 280 7.12 -5.41 -15.74
CA GLY A 280 6.30 -4.46 -15.00
C GLY A 280 4.80 -4.73 -15.11
N ALA A 281 4.04 -4.11 -14.21
CA ALA A 281 2.61 -4.38 -14.02
C ALA A 281 1.77 -4.07 -15.25
N GLU A 282 2.05 -2.99 -15.97
CA GLU A 282 1.29 -2.61 -17.17
C GLU A 282 1.31 -3.70 -18.24
N TYR A 283 2.50 -4.28 -18.50
CA TYR A 283 2.65 -5.33 -19.49
C TYR A 283 1.95 -6.62 -19.05
N ILE A 284 2.07 -6.99 -17.77
CA ILE A 284 1.35 -8.13 -17.17
C ILE A 284 -0.15 -7.96 -17.35
N MET A 285 -0.69 -6.80 -16.97
CA MET A 285 -2.13 -6.53 -17.08
C MET A 285 -2.64 -6.49 -18.52
N ARG A 286 -1.81 -6.08 -19.48
CA ARG A 286 -2.16 -6.18 -20.91
C ARG A 286 -2.32 -7.63 -21.37
N LYS A 287 -1.47 -8.54 -20.87
CA LYS A 287 -1.55 -9.98 -21.17
C LYS A 287 -2.76 -10.63 -20.50
N VAL A 288 -3.05 -10.25 -19.26
CA VAL A 288 -4.28 -10.63 -18.54
C VAL A 288 -5.52 -10.25 -19.35
N ASN A 289 -5.61 -8.99 -19.79
CA ASN A 289 -6.74 -8.51 -20.58
C ASN A 289 -6.88 -9.24 -21.93
N LYS A 290 -5.77 -9.62 -22.57
CA LYS A 290 -5.78 -10.38 -23.83
C LYS A 290 -6.31 -11.81 -23.64
N ILE A 291 -6.03 -12.44 -22.50
CA ILE A 291 -6.54 -13.77 -22.16
C ILE A 291 -8.05 -13.75 -21.93
N GLY A 292 -8.56 -12.67 -21.31
CA GLY A 292 -9.96 -12.58 -20.93
C GLY A 292 -10.26 -13.48 -19.72
N GLU A 293 -11.01 -14.57 -19.93
CA GLU A 293 -11.38 -15.48 -18.85
C GLU A 293 -10.19 -16.35 -18.42
N ILE A 294 -9.65 -16.08 -17.22
CA ILE A 294 -8.58 -16.87 -16.61
C ILE A 294 -9.15 -18.18 -16.03
N LYS A 295 -8.51 -19.29 -16.40
CA LYS A 295 -8.81 -20.63 -15.89
C LYS A 295 -7.92 -21.02 -14.72
N ASP A 296 -6.64 -20.67 -14.76
CA ASP A 296 -5.68 -20.83 -13.67
C ASP A 296 -4.46 -19.91 -13.86
N VAL A 297 -3.65 -19.77 -12.81
CA VAL A 297 -2.36 -19.06 -12.84
C VAL A 297 -1.34 -19.90 -12.06
N ASP A 298 -0.13 -20.00 -12.60
CA ASP A 298 1.03 -20.59 -11.93
C ASP A 298 2.21 -19.59 -11.95
N GLY A 299 3.10 -19.71 -10.96
CA GLY A 299 4.32 -18.90 -10.85
C GLY A 299 5.58 -19.76 -10.89
N GLU A 300 6.71 -19.15 -11.27
CA GLU A 300 8.03 -19.80 -11.24
C GLU A 300 8.40 -20.26 -9.81
N LYS A 301 8.78 -21.54 -9.66
CA LYS A 301 9.14 -22.12 -8.36
C LYS A 301 10.25 -21.34 -7.67
N GLY A 302 10.10 -21.11 -6.36
CA GLY A 302 11.08 -20.39 -5.54
C GLY A 302 10.89 -18.86 -5.50
N THR A 303 9.88 -18.33 -6.18
CA THR A 303 9.46 -16.92 -6.06
C THR A 303 8.42 -16.74 -4.94
N ASN A 304 8.30 -15.52 -4.40
CA ASN A 304 7.26 -15.14 -3.44
C ASN A 304 5.87 -15.32 -4.05
N ILE A 305 5.72 -15.03 -5.34
CA ILE A 305 4.43 -15.18 -6.04
C ILE A 305 4.04 -16.66 -6.17
N ALA A 306 4.98 -17.55 -6.48
CA ALA A 306 4.68 -18.98 -6.50
C ALA A 306 4.34 -19.52 -5.11
N PHE A 307 5.01 -19.02 -4.05
CA PHE A 307 4.64 -19.36 -2.68
C PHE A 307 3.20 -18.95 -2.37
N MET A 308 2.84 -17.68 -2.64
CA MET A 308 1.47 -17.16 -2.47
C MET A 308 0.43 -17.97 -3.27
N ILE A 309 0.70 -18.32 -4.54
CA ILE A 309 -0.22 -19.13 -5.35
C ILE A 309 -0.46 -20.51 -4.72
N ASN A 310 0.57 -21.13 -4.17
CA ASN A 310 0.43 -22.44 -3.53
C ASN A 310 -0.27 -22.34 -2.17
N ASP A 311 0.04 -21.31 -1.39
CA ASP A 311 -0.55 -21.08 -0.06
C ASP A 311 -2.07 -20.87 -0.16
N ILE A 312 -2.52 -19.93 -1.01
CA ILE A 312 -3.94 -19.69 -1.24
C ILE A 312 -4.67 -20.94 -1.77
N LYS A 313 -4.02 -21.74 -2.62
CA LYS A 313 -4.60 -22.98 -3.17
C LYS A 313 -4.77 -24.03 -2.06
N ASN A 314 -3.77 -24.19 -1.19
CA ASN A 314 -3.82 -25.12 -0.06
C ASN A 314 -4.88 -24.69 0.97
N HIS A 315 -4.87 -23.42 1.35
CA HIS A 315 -5.84 -22.90 2.31
C HIS A 315 -7.28 -23.07 1.79
N MET A 316 -7.53 -22.76 0.51
CA MET A 316 -8.85 -22.95 -0.09
C MET A 316 -9.25 -24.44 -0.22
N SER A 317 -8.28 -25.32 -0.48
CA SER A 317 -8.46 -26.78 -0.50
C SER A 317 -8.96 -27.30 0.84
N GLU A 318 -8.36 -26.86 1.94
CA GLU A 318 -8.77 -27.19 3.31
C GLU A 318 -10.19 -26.71 3.62
N ILE A 319 -10.53 -25.47 3.26
CA ILE A 319 -11.85 -24.88 3.53
C ILE A 319 -12.96 -25.54 2.72
N SER A 320 -12.69 -25.83 1.46
CA SER A 320 -13.70 -26.34 0.52
C SER A 320 -13.76 -27.87 0.51
N GLU A 321 -12.89 -28.56 1.26
CA GLU A 321 -12.73 -30.02 1.24
C GLU A 321 -12.56 -30.58 -0.18
N ILE A 322 -11.86 -29.84 -1.04
CA ILE A 322 -11.55 -30.23 -2.42
C ILE A 322 -10.05 -30.35 -2.62
N ASP A 323 -9.61 -31.30 -3.43
CA ASP A 323 -8.20 -31.46 -3.76
C ASP A 323 -7.56 -30.16 -4.30
N THR A 324 -6.37 -29.82 -3.81
CA THR A 324 -5.62 -28.60 -4.17
C THR A 324 -5.44 -28.45 -5.69
N SER A 325 -5.29 -29.55 -6.44
CA SER A 325 -5.15 -29.52 -7.90
C SER A 325 -6.39 -28.96 -8.62
N LYS A 326 -7.56 -29.07 -7.99
CA LYS A 326 -8.86 -28.54 -8.48
C LYS A 326 -9.09 -27.09 -8.08
N VAL A 327 -8.29 -26.55 -7.16
CA VAL A 327 -8.32 -25.14 -6.78
C VAL A 327 -7.59 -24.32 -7.83
N LYS A 328 -8.25 -23.30 -8.37
CA LYS A 328 -7.77 -22.53 -9.51
C LYS A 328 -7.81 -21.04 -9.24
N ILE A 329 -6.74 -20.33 -9.62
CA ILE A 329 -6.70 -18.87 -9.57
C ILE A 329 -7.62 -18.32 -10.67
N LYS A 330 -8.51 -17.39 -10.33
CA LYS A 330 -9.55 -16.85 -11.23
C LYS A 330 -9.30 -15.42 -11.67
N ASP A 331 -8.53 -14.66 -10.91
CA ASP A 331 -8.12 -13.32 -11.32
C ASP A 331 -6.74 -12.97 -10.74
N ILE A 332 -6.10 -12.00 -11.39
CA ILE A 332 -4.83 -11.41 -10.96
C ILE A 332 -4.86 -9.89 -11.18
N LEU A 333 -4.26 -9.14 -10.28
CA LEU A 333 -3.96 -7.72 -10.44
C LEU A 333 -2.48 -7.48 -10.16
N ALA A 334 -1.77 -6.84 -11.08
CA ALA A 334 -0.40 -6.39 -10.90
C ALA A 334 -0.35 -4.86 -10.74
N VAL A 335 0.51 -4.38 -9.85
CA VAL A 335 0.73 -2.95 -9.57
C VAL A 335 2.22 -2.69 -9.38
N ASP A 336 2.75 -1.73 -10.14
CA ASP A 336 4.12 -1.25 -9.94
C ASP A 336 4.22 -0.46 -8.64
N THR A 337 5.26 -0.71 -7.87
CA THR A 337 5.53 -0.07 -6.59
C THR A 337 7.02 0.14 -6.39
N THR A 338 7.39 0.84 -5.32
CA THR A 338 8.78 0.95 -4.90
C THR A 338 8.98 0.46 -3.47
N ILE A 339 10.22 0.11 -3.14
CA ILE A 339 10.60 -0.29 -1.78
C ILE A 339 11.96 0.35 -1.43
N PRO A 340 12.09 1.06 -0.30
CA PRO A 340 13.38 1.58 0.14
C PRO A 340 14.24 0.42 0.67
N LEU A 341 15.30 0.08 -0.06
CA LEU A 341 16.26 -0.97 0.32
C LEU A 341 17.63 -0.36 0.56
N LYS A 342 18.40 -0.97 1.47
CA LYS A 342 19.81 -0.62 1.66
C LYS A 342 20.60 -0.96 0.39
N ILE A 343 21.43 -0.03 -0.05
CA ILE A 343 22.29 -0.23 -1.22
C ILE A 343 23.42 -1.20 -0.85
N LYS A 344 23.60 -2.27 -1.64
CA LYS A 344 24.72 -3.20 -1.43
C LYS A 344 26.04 -2.49 -1.72
N GLY A 345 26.99 -2.59 -0.81
CA GLY A 345 28.30 -1.93 -0.92
C GLY A 345 28.32 -0.46 -0.49
N GLY A 346 27.18 0.09 -0.03
CA GLY A 346 27.16 1.38 0.66
C GLY A 346 27.91 1.32 2.00
N ILE A 347 28.48 2.44 2.41
CA ILE A 347 29.32 2.54 3.62
C ILE A 347 28.69 3.40 4.72
N ALA A 348 27.57 4.08 4.45
CA ALA A 348 26.87 4.94 5.39
C ALA A 348 25.38 4.58 5.53
N ASN A 349 25.02 3.31 5.33
CA ASN A 349 23.63 2.82 5.34
C ASN A 349 22.72 3.49 4.31
N GLU A 350 23.26 3.81 3.13
CA GLU A 350 22.54 4.41 2.03
C GLU A 350 21.32 3.56 1.64
N THR A 351 20.20 4.23 1.39
CA THR A 351 18.96 3.58 0.92
C THR A 351 18.56 4.10 -0.44
N TYR A 352 18.01 3.23 -1.28
CA TYR A 352 17.46 3.58 -2.57
C TYR A 352 16.09 2.96 -2.77
N LYS A 353 15.20 3.65 -3.50
CA LYS A 353 13.87 3.15 -3.81
C LYS A 353 13.95 2.21 -5.02
N GLU A 354 14.01 0.92 -4.74
CA GLU A 354 14.02 -0.13 -5.76
C GLU A 354 12.63 -0.35 -6.34
N LYS A 355 12.57 -0.70 -7.63
CA LYS A 355 11.32 -1.04 -8.30
C LYS A 355 10.88 -2.43 -7.88
N ALA A 356 9.59 -2.57 -7.68
CA ALA A 356 8.95 -3.85 -7.39
C ALA A 356 7.60 -3.94 -8.09
N VAL A 357 7.13 -5.17 -8.27
CA VAL A 357 5.79 -5.47 -8.78
C VAL A 357 5.02 -6.17 -7.68
N ALA A 358 3.96 -5.54 -7.19
CA ALA A 358 3.01 -6.14 -6.27
C ALA A 358 1.92 -6.86 -7.08
N ILE A 359 1.60 -8.09 -6.69
CA ILE A 359 0.59 -8.91 -7.33
C ILE A 359 -0.44 -9.36 -6.30
N ALA A 360 -1.71 -9.18 -6.62
CA ALA A 360 -2.81 -9.83 -5.93
C ALA A 360 -3.41 -10.92 -6.81
N ILE A 361 -3.78 -12.04 -6.21
CA ILE A 361 -4.51 -13.13 -6.84
C ILE A 361 -5.82 -13.40 -6.11
N MET A 362 -6.77 -14.03 -6.79
CA MET A 362 -8.03 -14.41 -6.19
C MET A 362 -8.43 -15.83 -6.60
N VAL A 363 -8.90 -16.59 -5.62
CA VAL A 363 -9.47 -17.93 -5.79
C VAL A 363 -10.95 -17.88 -5.44
N LYS A 364 -11.75 -18.59 -6.25
CA LYS A 364 -13.17 -18.81 -6.01
C LYS A 364 -13.49 -20.28 -6.21
N THR A 365 -14.14 -20.90 -5.22
CA THR A 365 -14.62 -22.29 -5.31
C THR A 365 -16.15 -22.35 -5.44
N HIS A 366 -16.64 -23.55 -5.75
CA HIS A 366 -18.08 -23.81 -5.81
C HIS A 366 -18.63 -24.10 -4.41
N LYS A 367 -19.89 -23.68 -4.21
CA LYS A 367 -20.76 -23.80 -3.02
C LYS A 367 -20.15 -24.54 -1.81
N LEU A 368 -19.97 -23.78 -0.73
CA LEU A 368 -19.71 -24.36 0.60
C LEU A 368 -20.91 -25.14 1.12
N PRO A 369 -20.72 -26.08 2.07
CA PRO A 369 -21.79 -26.82 2.72
C PRO A 369 -22.57 -25.93 3.71
N LEU A 370 -23.16 -24.83 3.23
CA LEU A 370 -23.99 -23.90 4.01
C LEU A 370 -25.18 -24.60 4.68
N ASN A 371 -25.59 -25.77 4.17
CA ASN A 371 -26.60 -26.62 4.79
C ASN A 371 -26.26 -26.95 6.26
N SER A 372 -24.98 -27.10 6.60
CA SER A 372 -24.56 -27.32 7.99
C SER A 372 -24.83 -26.11 8.89
N ILE A 373 -24.54 -24.90 8.40
CA ILE A 373 -24.84 -23.64 9.08
C ILE A 373 -26.36 -23.49 9.27
N LYS A 374 -27.13 -23.79 8.22
CA LYS A 374 -28.59 -23.78 8.28
C LYS A 374 -29.13 -24.69 9.38
N SER A 375 -28.74 -25.98 9.40
CA SER A 375 -29.26 -26.93 10.40
C SER A 375 -28.93 -26.50 11.83
N ILE A 376 -27.73 -25.96 12.07
CA ILE A 376 -27.34 -25.48 13.40
C ILE A 376 -28.17 -24.25 13.80
N LEU A 377 -28.34 -23.29 12.90
CA LEU A 377 -29.13 -22.08 13.18
C LEU A 377 -30.62 -22.40 13.41
N GLU A 378 -31.21 -23.30 12.64
CA GLU A 378 -32.61 -23.74 12.84
C GLU A 378 -32.78 -24.40 14.22
N SER A 379 -31.82 -25.23 14.62
CA SER A 379 -31.83 -25.89 15.92
C SER A 379 -31.62 -24.92 17.09
N GLU A 380 -30.71 -23.95 16.97
CA GLU A 380 -30.37 -23.04 18.07
C GLU A 380 -31.35 -21.87 18.22
N LEU A 381 -31.89 -21.37 17.11
CA LEU A 381 -32.78 -20.20 17.10
C LEU A 381 -34.26 -20.58 17.07
N GLU A 382 -34.59 -21.86 16.94
CA GLU A 382 -35.96 -22.38 16.79
C GLU A 382 -36.76 -21.65 15.70
N THR A 383 -36.07 -21.18 14.66
CA THR A 383 -36.61 -20.32 13.59
C THR A 383 -36.24 -20.92 12.23
N PRO A 384 -37.16 -20.98 11.24
CA PRO A 384 -36.84 -21.47 9.91
C PRO A 384 -35.73 -20.67 9.23
N VAL A 385 -34.79 -21.37 8.57
CA VAL A 385 -33.69 -20.74 7.83
C VAL A 385 -33.71 -21.16 6.36
N GLU A 386 -33.67 -20.18 5.46
CA GLU A 386 -33.59 -20.41 4.02
C GLU A 386 -32.28 -19.85 3.45
N ILE A 387 -31.48 -20.71 2.83
CA ILE A 387 -30.32 -20.29 2.04
C ILE A 387 -30.81 -20.01 0.63
N ASN A 388 -30.74 -18.75 0.22
CA ASN A 388 -31.15 -18.33 -1.11
C ASN A 388 -30.50 -17.00 -1.49
N GLY A 389 -30.33 -16.76 -2.78
CA GLY A 389 -29.90 -15.48 -3.32
C GLY A 389 -28.39 -15.44 -3.55
N ILE A 390 -28.01 -15.16 -4.80
CA ILE A 390 -26.63 -14.92 -5.18
C ILE A 390 -26.23 -13.53 -4.68
N GLU A 391 -25.11 -13.43 -3.97
CA GLU A 391 -24.64 -12.20 -3.32
C GLU A 391 -24.70 -10.96 -4.22
N GLY A 392 -24.13 -11.01 -5.43
CA GLY A 392 -24.18 -9.88 -6.37
C GLY A 392 -25.59 -9.48 -6.81
N VAL A 393 -26.52 -10.45 -6.90
CA VAL A 393 -27.94 -10.17 -7.21
C VAL A 393 -28.59 -9.48 -6.01
N MET A 394 -28.38 -9.99 -4.80
CA MET A 394 -28.98 -9.40 -3.60
C MET A 394 -28.41 -8.00 -3.35
N ALA A 395 -27.10 -7.81 -3.53
CA ALA A 395 -26.46 -6.51 -3.37
C ALA A 395 -27.00 -5.46 -4.36
N THR A 396 -27.23 -5.82 -5.63
CA THR A 396 -27.82 -4.87 -6.62
C THR A 396 -29.26 -4.50 -6.25
N ILE A 397 -30.07 -5.46 -5.79
CA ILE A 397 -31.44 -5.21 -5.30
C ILE A 397 -31.42 -4.29 -4.07
N GLY A 398 -30.52 -4.52 -3.12
CA GLY A 398 -30.39 -3.64 -1.96
C GLY A 398 -29.90 -2.25 -2.33
N ALA A 399 -28.96 -2.14 -3.28
CA ALA A 399 -28.43 -0.86 -3.73
C ALA A 399 -29.49 0.03 -4.40
N LEU A 400 -30.51 -0.55 -5.06
CA LEU A 400 -31.67 0.18 -5.60
C LEU A 400 -32.45 0.98 -4.55
N THR A 401 -32.31 0.64 -3.26
CA THR A 401 -32.93 1.41 -2.17
C THR A 401 -32.18 2.71 -1.86
N THR A 402 -31.01 2.94 -2.50
CA THR A 402 -30.29 4.21 -2.42
C THR A 402 -31.05 5.29 -3.19
N PRO A 403 -31.39 6.43 -2.57
CA PRO A 403 -32.08 7.52 -3.25
C PRO A 403 -31.34 8.03 -4.49
N GLY A 404 -32.09 8.34 -5.54
CA GLY A 404 -31.54 8.86 -6.81
C GLY A 404 -30.98 7.80 -7.75
N THR A 405 -30.98 6.52 -7.38
CA THR A 405 -30.56 5.43 -8.26
C THR A 405 -31.68 4.98 -9.21
N LYS A 406 -31.31 4.41 -10.37
CA LYS A 406 -32.24 3.81 -11.34
C LYS A 406 -31.58 2.65 -12.09
N LEU A 407 -32.39 1.81 -12.73
CA LEU A 407 -31.90 0.76 -13.64
C LEU A 407 -31.43 1.33 -14.99
N PRO A 408 -30.38 0.76 -15.61
CA PRO A 408 -29.49 -0.25 -15.03
C PRO A 408 -28.60 0.34 -13.93
N ILE A 409 -28.31 -0.48 -12.92
CA ILE A 409 -27.51 -0.10 -11.74
C ILE A 409 -26.34 -1.05 -11.60
N ALA A 410 -25.13 -0.51 -11.57
CA ALA A 410 -23.94 -1.25 -11.19
C ALA A 410 -23.64 -1.02 -9.71
N ILE A 411 -23.14 -2.04 -9.06
CA ILE A 411 -22.57 -1.99 -7.72
C ILE A 411 -21.09 -2.32 -7.79
N VAL A 412 -20.33 -1.75 -6.88
CA VAL A 412 -18.96 -2.13 -6.60
C VAL A 412 -18.86 -2.37 -5.11
N ASP A 413 -18.69 -3.63 -4.72
CA ASP A 413 -18.35 -4.01 -3.35
C ASP A 413 -16.83 -4.01 -3.18
N ILE A 414 -16.34 -3.11 -2.34
CA ILE A 414 -14.92 -2.93 -2.11
C ILE A 414 -14.51 -3.55 -0.77
N GLY A 415 -14.10 -4.81 -0.83
CA GLY A 415 -13.68 -5.62 0.32
C GLY A 415 -12.21 -5.44 0.73
N GLY A 416 -11.73 -6.40 1.54
CA GLY A 416 -10.32 -6.51 1.93
C GLY A 416 -9.47 -7.22 0.87
N GLY A 417 -9.85 -8.43 0.48
CA GLY A 417 -9.11 -9.26 -0.49
C GLY A 417 -9.56 -9.15 -1.96
N SER A 418 -10.81 -8.76 -2.22
CA SER A 418 -11.38 -8.67 -3.57
C SER A 418 -12.24 -7.43 -3.79
N THR A 419 -12.38 -7.06 -5.05
CA THR A 419 -13.34 -6.06 -5.54
C THR A 419 -14.38 -6.77 -6.37
N ASP A 420 -15.63 -6.72 -5.96
CA ASP A 420 -16.72 -7.40 -6.64
C ASP A 420 -17.60 -6.39 -7.36
N VAL A 421 -17.88 -6.63 -8.64
CA VAL A 421 -18.68 -5.73 -9.47
C VAL A 421 -19.87 -6.49 -10.02
N ALA A 422 -21.07 -5.94 -9.88
CA ALA A 422 -22.27 -6.51 -10.48
C ALA A 422 -23.14 -5.43 -11.11
N ILE A 423 -23.86 -5.76 -12.16
CA ILE A 423 -24.85 -4.88 -12.80
C ILE A 423 -26.18 -5.59 -12.90
N LEU A 424 -27.22 -4.89 -12.50
CA LEU A 424 -28.61 -5.28 -12.68
C LEU A 424 -29.20 -4.47 -13.83
N GLU A 425 -29.56 -5.18 -14.88
CA GLU A 425 -30.14 -4.61 -16.10
C GLU A 425 -31.63 -4.33 -15.93
N LYS A 426 -32.19 -3.48 -16.81
CA LYS A 426 -33.64 -3.24 -16.87
C LYS A 426 -34.45 -4.50 -17.17
N THR A 427 -33.84 -5.49 -17.81
CA THR A 427 -34.43 -6.80 -18.10
C THR A 427 -34.53 -7.69 -16.86
N GLY A 428 -33.88 -7.32 -15.75
CA GLY A 428 -33.74 -8.16 -14.57
C GLY A 428 -32.53 -9.11 -14.63
N GLU A 429 -31.78 -9.13 -15.72
CA GLU A 429 -30.53 -9.90 -15.82
C GLU A 429 -29.46 -9.29 -14.91
N VAL A 430 -28.72 -10.14 -14.19
CA VAL A 430 -27.57 -9.72 -13.38
C VAL A 430 -26.30 -10.34 -13.93
N LYS A 431 -25.30 -9.50 -14.19
CA LYS A 431 -23.93 -9.92 -14.51
C LYS A 431 -23.02 -9.53 -13.36
N SER A 432 -22.13 -10.42 -12.96
CA SER A 432 -21.16 -10.14 -11.89
C SER A 432 -19.77 -10.69 -12.20
N ILE A 433 -18.77 -10.03 -11.64
CA ILE A 433 -17.37 -10.41 -11.69
C ILE A 433 -16.71 -10.15 -10.35
N HIS A 434 -15.74 -11.00 -9.99
CA HIS A 434 -14.89 -10.85 -8.82
C HIS A 434 -13.47 -10.59 -9.29
N LEU A 435 -12.81 -9.61 -8.68
CA LEU A 435 -11.48 -9.18 -9.07
C LEU A 435 -10.52 -9.26 -7.88
N ALA A 436 -9.30 -9.71 -8.14
CA ALA A 436 -8.20 -9.71 -7.20
C ALA A 436 -7.72 -8.29 -6.89
N GLY A 437 -7.29 -8.06 -5.65
CA GLY A 437 -6.76 -6.79 -5.20
C GLY A 437 -7.85 -5.86 -4.67
N ALA A 438 -7.80 -5.61 -3.36
CA ALA A 438 -8.62 -4.58 -2.73
C ALA A 438 -7.84 -3.95 -1.56
N GLY A 439 -8.48 -3.78 -0.40
CA GLY A 439 -7.89 -3.08 0.73
C GLY A 439 -6.53 -3.61 1.21
N GLU A 440 -6.30 -4.92 1.18
CA GLU A 440 -5.05 -5.53 1.66
C GLU A 440 -3.86 -5.21 0.76
N LEU A 441 -4.07 -5.21 -0.57
CA LEU A 441 -3.04 -4.83 -1.53
C LEU A 441 -2.63 -3.36 -1.35
N VAL A 442 -3.59 -2.47 -1.08
CA VAL A 442 -3.31 -1.05 -0.77
C VAL A 442 -2.48 -0.93 0.49
N THR A 443 -2.83 -1.67 1.54
CA THR A 443 -2.08 -1.69 2.80
C THR A 443 -0.66 -2.20 2.60
N MET A 444 -0.46 -3.26 1.81
CA MET A 444 0.85 -3.77 1.45
C MET A 444 1.69 -2.72 0.71
N ILE A 445 1.12 -2.06 -0.30
CA ILE A 445 1.82 -1.01 -1.05
C ILE A 445 2.26 0.15 -0.14
N ILE A 446 1.38 0.61 0.76
CA ILE A 446 1.71 1.68 1.72
C ILE A 446 2.85 1.23 2.65
N ASN A 447 2.77 0.00 3.18
CA ASN A 447 3.80 -0.56 4.06
C ASN A 447 5.17 -0.64 3.35
N LEU A 448 5.18 -1.06 2.09
CA LEU A 448 6.38 -1.21 1.27
C LEU A 448 6.99 0.15 0.89
N GLU A 449 6.22 1.07 0.31
CA GLU A 449 6.76 2.34 -0.21
C GLU A 449 7.26 3.27 0.89
N LEU A 450 6.60 3.26 2.06
CA LEU A 450 7.03 4.02 3.23
C LEU A 450 8.06 3.28 4.10
N GLY A 451 8.36 2.01 3.78
CA GLY A 451 9.31 1.17 4.51
C GLY A 451 8.96 1.00 5.99
N LEU A 452 7.67 0.91 6.33
CA LEU A 452 7.18 0.95 7.73
C LEU A 452 7.53 -0.31 8.52
N ASN A 453 7.51 -1.47 7.87
CA ASN A 453 7.61 -2.79 8.51
C ASN A 453 6.53 -3.00 9.61
N ASP A 454 5.37 -2.36 9.44
CA ASP A 454 4.22 -2.44 10.35
C ASP A 454 2.93 -2.36 9.52
N VAL A 455 2.36 -3.54 9.24
CA VAL A 455 1.13 -3.69 8.47
C VAL A 455 -0.05 -3.03 9.18
N SER A 456 -0.07 -3.04 10.51
CA SER A 456 -1.15 -2.41 11.28
C SER A 456 -1.10 -0.89 11.15
N LEU A 457 0.09 -0.30 11.26
CA LEU A 457 0.26 1.13 11.03
C LEU A 457 -0.07 1.53 9.59
N ALA A 458 0.31 0.71 8.61
CA ALA A 458 -0.05 0.94 7.20
C ALA A 458 -1.58 0.93 6.98
N GLU A 459 -2.30 0.02 7.65
CA GLU A 459 -3.76 -0.03 7.62
C GLU A 459 -4.37 1.24 8.23
N GLU A 460 -3.80 1.75 9.32
CA GLU A 460 -4.26 3.01 9.92
C GLU A 460 -3.95 4.22 9.04
N ILE A 461 -2.78 4.27 8.39
CA ILE A 461 -2.45 5.30 7.40
C ILE A 461 -3.44 5.27 6.25
N LYS A 462 -3.81 4.08 5.75
CA LYS A 462 -4.79 3.93 4.67
C LYS A 462 -6.13 4.56 5.04
N ARG A 463 -6.62 4.33 6.26
CA ARG A 463 -8.00 4.61 6.68
C ARG A 463 -8.22 5.96 7.35
N ASN A 464 -7.16 6.61 7.81
CA ASN A 464 -7.26 7.85 8.57
C ASN A 464 -6.38 8.95 7.98
N ILE A 465 -6.71 10.19 8.34
CA ILE A 465 -5.86 11.35 8.06
C ILE A 465 -4.61 11.32 8.94
N ILE A 466 -3.57 12.02 8.51
CA ILE A 466 -2.34 12.23 9.27
C ILE A 466 -2.20 13.70 9.69
N GLY A 467 -1.24 13.95 10.58
CA GLY A 467 -0.79 15.29 10.93
C GLY A 467 0.64 15.31 11.45
N LYS A 468 1.20 16.51 11.60
CA LYS A 468 2.51 16.77 12.18
C LYS A 468 2.32 17.42 13.53
N VAL A 469 2.93 16.86 14.56
CA VAL A 469 2.98 17.47 15.89
C VAL A 469 4.05 18.55 15.87
N GLU A 470 3.62 19.82 15.90
CA GLU A 470 4.52 20.99 15.82
C GLU A 470 4.99 21.44 17.21
N SER A 471 4.16 21.24 18.23
CA SER A 471 4.50 21.51 19.63
C SER A 471 3.85 20.50 20.57
N LEU A 472 4.13 20.60 21.87
CA LEU A 472 3.42 19.80 22.87
C LEU A 472 1.92 20.14 22.96
N TYR A 473 1.46 21.23 22.35
CA TYR A 473 0.06 21.68 22.41
C TYR A 473 -0.59 21.84 21.03
N THR A 474 0.14 21.64 19.94
CA THR A 474 -0.35 21.88 18.58
C THR A 474 0.00 20.75 17.63
N LEU A 475 -0.97 20.43 16.77
CA LEU A 475 -0.83 19.52 15.65
C LEU A 475 -1.36 20.19 14.39
N ARG A 476 -0.63 20.10 13.28
CA ARG A 476 -1.11 20.48 11.95
C ARG A 476 -1.61 19.25 11.20
N THR A 477 -2.84 19.26 10.71
CA THR A 477 -3.41 18.16 9.92
C THR A 477 -2.88 18.18 8.49
N GLU A 478 -3.07 17.08 7.75
CA GLU A 478 -2.75 17.02 6.31
C GLU A 478 -3.52 18.03 5.46
N ALA A 479 -4.64 18.57 5.95
CA ALA A 479 -5.39 19.65 5.30
C ALA A 479 -4.83 21.05 5.63
N GLY A 480 -3.82 21.15 6.50
CA GLY A 480 -3.19 22.40 6.92
C GLY A 480 -3.81 23.04 8.16
N GLU A 481 -4.91 22.51 8.68
CA GLU A 481 -5.58 23.00 9.89
C GLU A 481 -4.73 22.77 11.13
N VAL A 482 -4.76 23.72 12.07
CA VAL A 482 -4.04 23.61 13.34
C VAL A 482 -5.01 23.24 14.46
N LYS A 483 -4.79 22.09 15.10
CA LYS A 483 -5.51 21.63 16.28
C LYS A 483 -4.72 21.96 17.54
N PHE A 484 -5.38 22.64 18.49
CA PHE A 484 -4.85 22.93 19.83
C PHE A 484 -5.32 21.87 20.83
N PHE A 485 -4.51 21.59 21.84
CA PHE A 485 -4.84 20.68 22.94
C PHE A 485 -4.76 21.43 24.27
N ASP A 486 -5.67 21.15 25.20
CA ASP A 486 -5.66 21.77 26.54
C ASP A 486 -4.59 21.15 27.47
N LYS A 487 -4.14 19.94 27.14
CA LYS A 487 -3.12 19.19 27.88
C LYS A 487 -1.93 18.91 26.98
N PRO A 488 -0.71 18.87 27.54
CA PRO A 488 0.47 18.56 26.76
C PRO A 488 0.36 17.14 26.18
N LEU A 489 0.67 17.02 24.90
CA LEU A 489 0.84 15.76 24.18
C LEU A 489 2.03 14.99 24.75
N ASN A 490 2.03 13.67 24.52
CA ASN A 490 3.16 12.83 24.90
C ASN A 490 4.44 13.31 24.19
N PRO A 491 5.54 13.59 24.92
CA PRO A 491 6.80 14.05 24.33
C PRO A 491 7.35 13.17 23.21
N LYS A 492 7.03 11.86 23.21
CA LYS A 492 7.43 10.93 22.13
C LYS A 492 6.85 11.30 20.76
N LEU A 493 5.76 12.07 20.73
CA LEU A 493 5.09 12.50 19.52
C LEU A 493 5.67 13.81 18.96
N TYR A 494 6.42 14.57 19.76
CA TYR A 494 6.94 15.87 19.36
C TYR A 494 7.77 15.77 18.07
N GLY A 495 7.49 16.64 17.10
CA GLY A 495 8.16 16.65 15.81
C GLY A 495 7.86 15.44 14.93
N ARG A 496 6.93 14.54 15.28
CA ARG A 496 6.60 13.36 14.47
C ARG A 496 5.34 13.56 13.63
N ILE A 497 5.29 12.83 12.53
CA ILE A 497 4.03 12.58 11.83
C ILE A 497 3.26 11.52 12.61
N VAL A 498 1.97 11.75 12.76
CA VAL A 498 1.05 10.88 13.49
C VAL A 498 -0.17 10.59 12.63
N VAL A 499 -0.68 9.36 12.73
CA VAL A 499 -2.03 9.02 12.25
C VAL A 499 -3.04 9.48 13.30
N ILE A 500 -4.11 10.16 12.87
CA ILE A 500 -5.14 10.70 13.77
C ILE A 500 -6.35 9.77 13.72
N LYS A 501 -6.55 8.98 14.78
CA LYS A 501 -7.62 7.98 14.86
C LYS A 501 -8.42 8.12 16.15
N ASN A 502 -9.69 8.53 16.09
CA ASN A 502 -10.59 8.62 17.25
C ASN A 502 -9.92 9.30 18.47
N ASP A 503 -9.35 10.48 18.26
CA ASP A 503 -8.55 11.26 19.23
C ASP A 503 -7.26 10.61 19.76
N LYS A 504 -6.87 9.45 19.23
CA LYS A 504 -5.55 8.84 19.44
C LYS A 504 -4.60 9.25 18.33
N LEU A 505 -3.36 9.53 18.72
CA LEU A 505 -2.26 9.85 17.81
C LEU A 505 -1.29 8.67 17.76
N LEU A 506 -1.15 8.06 16.58
CA LEU A 506 -0.24 6.92 16.36
C LEU A 506 1.02 7.42 15.65
N PRO A 507 2.21 7.40 16.30
CA PRO A 507 3.43 7.95 15.70
C PRO A 507 3.96 7.09 14.56
N ILE A 508 4.41 7.75 13.50
CA ILE A 508 5.19 7.14 12.43
C ILE A 508 6.68 7.35 12.74
N TYR A 509 7.41 6.26 12.99
CA TYR A 509 8.84 6.29 13.33
C TYR A 509 9.73 6.26 12.09
N LYS A 510 9.46 7.17 11.14
CA LYS A 510 10.24 7.36 9.91
C LYS A 510 10.42 8.84 9.64
N ASN A 511 11.55 9.20 9.05
CA ASN A 511 11.80 10.55 8.57
C ASN A 511 11.14 10.73 7.20
N ILE A 512 9.83 10.95 7.22
CA ILE A 512 9.00 11.14 6.04
C ILE A 512 8.16 12.40 6.22
N THR A 513 7.72 13.00 5.11
CA THR A 513 6.87 14.20 5.15
C THR A 513 5.38 13.85 5.05
N ILE A 514 4.51 14.81 5.39
CA ILE A 514 3.05 14.61 5.25
C ILE A 514 2.73 14.34 3.78
N GLU A 515 3.33 15.12 2.89
CA GLU A 515 3.11 15.07 1.45
C GLU A 515 3.51 13.71 0.88
N GLU A 516 4.62 13.13 1.35
CA GLU A 516 5.05 11.80 0.94
C GLU A 516 4.05 10.72 1.36
N VAL A 517 3.58 10.75 2.63
CA VAL A 517 2.59 9.78 3.12
C VAL A 517 1.28 9.92 2.37
N VAL A 518 0.76 11.13 2.19
CA VAL A 518 -0.48 11.39 1.45
C VAL A 518 -0.33 10.94 -0.01
N LYS A 519 0.79 11.26 -0.65
CA LYS A 519 1.08 10.84 -2.03
C LYS A 519 1.07 9.33 -2.18
N VAL A 520 1.78 8.61 -1.31
CA VAL A 520 1.83 7.14 -1.32
C VAL A 520 0.45 6.54 -1.05
N ARG A 521 -0.25 7.03 -0.01
CA ARG A 521 -1.60 6.57 0.34
C ARG A 521 -2.58 6.70 -0.83
N ARG A 522 -2.62 7.87 -1.47
CA ARG A 522 -3.52 8.15 -2.60
C ARG A 522 -3.14 7.33 -3.84
N ARG A 523 -1.86 7.31 -4.20
CA ARG A 523 -1.35 6.49 -5.31
C ARG A 523 -1.71 5.03 -5.14
N ALA A 524 -1.53 4.47 -3.95
CA ALA A 524 -1.85 3.09 -3.65
C ALA A 524 -3.35 2.81 -3.88
N LYS A 525 -4.24 3.66 -3.32
CA LYS A 525 -5.70 3.56 -3.53
C LYS A 525 -6.08 3.65 -5.00
N GLU A 526 -5.55 4.63 -5.74
CA GLU A 526 -5.81 4.81 -7.18
C GLU A 526 -5.34 3.61 -8.00
N SER A 527 -4.12 3.13 -7.75
CA SER A 527 -3.51 2.03 -8.49
C SER A 527 -4.22 0.68 -8.32
N VAL A 528 -5.00 0.52 -7.24
CA VAL A 528 -5.76 -0.69 -6.95
C VAL A 528 -7.24 -0.50 -7.24
N PHE A 529 -7.92 0.39 -6.52
CA PHE A 529 -9.38 0.49 -6.57
C PHE A 529 -9.88 1.08 -7.88
N ILE A 530 -9.32 2.20 -8.33
CA ILE A 530 -9.79 2.85 -9.56
C ILE A 530 -9.54 1.94 -10.76
N LYS A 531 -8.34 1.33 -10.84
CA LYS A 531 -8.04 0.35 -11.89
C LYS A 531 -9.00 -0.84 -11.86
N ASN A 532 -9.30 -1.41 -10.68
CA ASN A 532 -10.22 -2.54 -10.58
C ASN A 532 -11.67 -2.18 -10.89
N ILE A 533 -12.15 -1.01 -10.45
CA ILE A 533 -13.50 -0.54 -10.75
C ILE A 533 -13.67 -0.39 -12.26
N ILE A 534 -12.74 0.31 -12.93
CA ILE A 534 -12.78 0.46 -14.39
C ILE A 534 -12.68 -0.90 -15.08
N ARG A 535 -11.80 -1.80 -14.62
CA ARG A 535 -11.63 -3.15 -15.17
C ARG A 535 -12.89 -4.01 -15.03
N GLY A 536 -13.54 -3.96 -13.86
CA GLY A 536 -14.78 -4.69 -13.59
C GLY A 536 -15.93 -4.16 -14.41
N LEU A 537 -16.16 -2.85 -14.39
CA LEU A 537 -17.21 -2.18 -15.16
C LEU A 537 -17.05 -2.41 -16.66
N LYS A 538 -15.82 -2.39 -17.21
CA LYS A 538 -15.58 -2.75 -18.61
C LYS A 538 -15.94 -4.20 -18.92
N THR A 539 -15.65 -5.12 -18.01
CA THR A 539 -15.96 -6.55 -18.25
C THR A 539 -17.46 -6.82 -18.27
N ILE A 540 -18.23 -6.16 -17.41
CA ILE A 540 -19.69 -6.35 -17.33
C ILE A 540 -20.48 -5.46 -18.31
N SER A 541 -19.89 -4.37 -18.81
CA SER A 541 -20.56 -3.46 -19.74
C SER A 541 -20.67 -4.06 -21.15
N PRO A 542 -21.79 -3.82 -21.87
CA PRO A 542 -21.90 -4.16 -23.28
C PRO A 542 -20.73 -3.60 -24.11
N MET A 543 -20.05 -4.50 -24.85
CA MET A 543 -18.87 -4.19 -25.68
C MET A 543 -17.72 -3.50 -24.93
N GLY A 544 -17.72 -3.54 -23.59
CA GLY A 544 -16.75 -2.83 -22.76
C GLY A 544 -16.89 -1.30 -22.74
N ASN A 545 -18.00 -0.75 -23.22
CA ASN A 545 -18.22 0.69 -23.26
C ASN A 545 -18.89 1.17 -21.97
N LEU A 546 -18.15 1.91 -21.15
CA LEU A 546 -18.61 2.40 -19.86
C LEU A 546 -19.82 3.35 -19.94
N HIS A 547 -20.06 4.02 -21.07
CA HIS A 547 -21.20 4.93 -21.25
C HIS A 547 -22.56 4.22 -21.17
N PHE A 548 -22.62 2.88 -21.27
CA PHE A 548 -23.86 2.12 -21.07
C PHE A 548 -24.22 1.91 -19.60
N ILE A 549 -23.35 2.27 -18.66
CA ILE A 549 -23.60 2.15 -17.23
C ILE A 549 -23.93 3.54 -16.67
N PRO A 550 -25.20 3.87 -16.40
CA PRO A 550 -25.58 5.20 -15.97
C PRO A 550 -25.35 5.45 -14.48
N ASN A 551 -25.40 4.40 -13.64
CA ASN A 551 -25.30 4.52 -12.18
C ASN A 551 -24.35 3.45 -11.61
N VAL A 552 -23.44 3.87 -10.74
CA VAL A 552 -22.53 3.00 -9.98
C VAL A 552 -22.64 3.31 -8.48
N VAL A 553 -23.04 2.33 -7.69
CA VAL A 553 -23.14 2.46 -6.23
C VAL A 553 -21.99 1.72 -5.55
N LEU A 554 -21.22 2.45 -4.74
CA LEU A 554 -20.14 1.88 -3.94
C LEU A 554 -20.68 1.33 -2.63
N VAL A 555 -20.39 0.07 -2.36
CA VAL A 555 -20.74 -0.63 -1.11
C VAL A 555 -19.50 -1.29 -0.52
N GLY A 556 -19.65 -1.81 0.70
CA GLY A 556 -18.59 -2.53 1.38
C GLY A 556 -17.72 -1.67 2.30
N GLY A 557 -16.74 -2.32 2.93
CA GLY A 557 -15.96 -1.69 3.99
C GLY A 557 -15.08 -0.54 3.51
N SER A 558 -14.47 -0.68 2.34
CA SER A 558 -13.60 0.37 1.80
C SER A 558 -14.39 1.52 1.17
N ALA A 559 -15.69 1.37 0.93
CA ALA A 559 -16.56 2.48 0.52
C ALA A 559 -16.81 3.49 1.66
N LEU A 560 -16.44 3.17 2.90
CA LEU A 560 -16.44 4.11 4.04
C LEU A 560 -15.16 4.95 4.13
N ASP A 561 -14.16 4.69 3.27
CA ASP A 561 -12.94 5.48 3.23
C ASP A 561 -13.22 6.93 2.83
N PHE A 562 -12.47 7.87 3.38
CA PHE A 562 -12.68 9.30 3.16
C PHE A 562 -12.16 9.80 1.79
N GLU A 563 -11.34 9.01 1.08
CA GLU A 563 -10.76 9.37 -0.22
C GLU A 563 -11.35 8.54 -1.37
N ILE A 564 -11.52 7.23 -1.19
CA ILE A 564 -11.90 6.30 -2.28
C ILE A 564 -13.17 6.73 -3.01
N PRO A 565 -14.29 7.07 -2.33
CA PRO A 565 -15.51 7.48 -3.04
C PRO A 565 -15.31 8.71 -3.91
N ASN A 566 -14.58 9.70 -3.42
CA ASN A 566 -14.29 10.92 -4.16
C ASN A 566 -13.40 10.64 -5.37
N MET A 567 -12.39 9.76 -5.24
CA MET A 567 -11.56 9.31 -6.36
C MET A 567 -12.38 8.60 -7.44
N VAL A 568 -13.34 7.76 -7.03
CA VAL A 568 -14.23 7.06 -7.97
C VAL A 568 -15.16 8.03 -8.68
N VAL A 569 -15.74 8.99 -7.96
CA VAL A 569 -16.58 10.04 -8.56
C VAL A 569 -15.79 10.84 -9.60
N GLN A 570 -14.58 11.26 -9.24
CA GLN A 570 -13.71 11.99 -10.14
C GLN A 570 -13.42 11.18 -11.42
N GLU A 571 -13.04 9.91 -11.30
CA GLU A 571 -12.73 9.08 -12.47
C GLU A 571 -13.97 8.78 -13.33
N LEU A 572 -15.07 8.34 -12.70
CA LEU A 572 -16.26 7.89 -13.43
C LEU A 572 -17.05 9.05 -14.05
N SER A 573 -16.91 10.27 -13.52
CA SER A 573 -17.50 11.47 -14.12
C SER A 573 -17.00 11.75 -15.55
N ASN A 574 -15.76 11.33 -15.87
CA ASN A 574 -15.19 11.43 -17.23
C ASN A 574 -15.98 10.61 -18.26
N TYR A 575 -16.76 9.62 -17.81
CA TYR A 575 -17.62 8.77 -18.64
C TYR A 575 -19.10 9.18 -18.57
N GLY A 576 -19.44 10.25 -17.84
CA GLY A 576 -20.83 10.67 -17.61
C GLY A 576 -21.62 9.73 -16.69
N ILE A 577 -20.92 8.94 -15.87
CA ILE A 577 -21.52 7.96 -14.97
C ILE A 577 -21.81 8.64 -13.63
N VAL A 578 -23.05 8.50 -13.14
CA VAL A 578 -23.39 8.90 -11.77
C VAL A 578 -22.83 7.85 -10.82
N SER A 579 -21.93 8.25 -9.93
CA SER A 579 -21.33 7.34 -8.96
C SER A 579 -21.25 7.94 -7.56
N GLY A 580 -21.11 7.09 -6.55
CA GLY A 580 -20.93 7.52 -5.17
C GLY A 580 -21.15 6.39 -4.16
N CYS A 581 -20.94 6.70 -2.87
CA CYS A 581 -21.30 5.79 -1.79
C CYS A 581 -22.80 5.50 -1.81
N GLY A 582 -23.14 4.23 -1.62
CA GLY A 582 -24.51 3.82 -1.34
C GLY A 582 -25.02 4.48 -0.06
N ASN A 583 -26.33 4.69 -0.03
CA ASN A 583 -27.07 5.01 1.18
C ASN A 583 -28.30 4.11 1.24
N ILE A 584 -28.05 2.85 1.58
CA ILE A 584 -29.05 1.79 1.53
C ILE A 584 -30.21 2.19 2.45
N ARG A 585 -31.43 2.15 1.89
CA ARG A 585 -32.70 2.57 2.52
C ARG A 585 -32.70 4.01 3.06
N ASN A 586 -31.80 4.85 2.54
CA ASN A 586 -31.58 6.22 3.02
C ASN A 586 -31.10 6.34 4.48
N SER A 587 -30.59 5.25 5.09
CA SER A 587 -30.18 5.24 6.51
C SER A 587 -28.87 4.51 6.79
N GLU A 588 -28.50 3.51 5.99
CA GLU A 588 -27.41 2.59 6.35
C GLU A 588 -26.04 2.99 5.79
N GLY A 589 -25.96 4.03 4.95
CA GLY A 589 -24.75 4.30 4.17
C GLY A 589 -24.42 3.13 3.23
N PRO A 590 -23.13 2.83 2.97
CA PRO A 590 -22.70 1.84 1.97
C PRO A 590 -22.76 0.38 2.50
N ARG A 591 -23.58 0.11 3.51
CA ARG A 591 -23.72 -1.19 4.19
C ARG A 591 -25.11 -1.77 3.98
N HIS A 592 -25.30 -3.03 4.40
CA HIS A 592 -26.57 -3.74 4.41
C HIS A 592 -27.22 -3.96 3.03
N ALA A 593 -26.46 -3.84 1.93
CA ALA A 593 -26.98 -4.04 0.58
C ALA A 593 -27.49 -5.48 0.38
N VAL A 594 -26.66 -6.49 0.66
CA VAL A 594 -27.05 -7.91 0.50
C VAL A 594 -28.17 -8.29 1.46
N SER A 595 -28.04 -7.95 2.75
CA SER A 595 -29.05 -8.29 3.77
C SER A 595 -30.41 -7.67 3.48
N THR A 596 -30.45 -6.42 2.98
CA THR A 596 -31.68 -5.77 2.50
C THR A 596 -32.22 -6.46 1.24
N GLY A 597 -31.34 -6.75 0.28
CA GLY A 597 -31.70 -7.45 -0.96
C GLY A 597 -32.33 -8.82 -0.74
N LEU A 598 -31.85 -9.59 0.24
CA LEU A 598 -32.42 -10.89 0.61
C LEU A 598 -33.90 -10.81 1.01
N VAL A 599 -34.26 -9.76 1.77
CA VAL A 599 -35.64 -9.52 2.19
C VAL A 599 -36.50 -9.08 1.00
N LEU A 600 -36.00 -8.14 0.19
CA LEU A 600 -36.71 -7.65 -1.00
C LEU A 600 -36.95 -8.77 -2.02
N HIS A 601 -35.94 -9.61 -2.27
CA HIS A 601 -36.03 -10.75 -3.17
C HIS A 601 -37.11 -11.76 -2.73
N TYR A 602 -37.28 -11.96 -1.42
CA TYR A 602 -38.33 -12.84 -0.91
C TYR A 602 -39.74 -12.34 -1.24
N ILE A 603 -39.96 -11.03 -1.13
CA ILE A 603 -41.26 -10.41 -1.41
C ILE A 603 -41.63 -10.55 -2.89
N GLU A 604 -40.67 -10.31 -3.79
CA GLU A 604 -40.86 -10.54 -5.22
C GLU A 604 -41.20 -12.01 -5.51
N ARG A 605 -40.58 -12.98 -4.83
CA ARG A 605 -40.87 -14.40 -5.02
C ARG A 605 -42.28 -14.79 -4.58
N ILE A 606 -42.80 -14.18 -3.52
CA ILE A 606 -44.20 -14.38 -3.11
C ILE A 606 -45.18 -13.80 -4.15
N LYS A 607 -44.79 -12.81 -4.97
CA LYS A 607 -45.67 -12.31 -6.04
C LYS A 607 -46.00 -13.35 -7.12
N ILE A 608 -45.23 -14.43 -7.24
CA ILE A 608 -45.31 -15.43 -8.32
C ILE A 608 -46.05 -16.71 -7.87
N LYS A 609 -46.39 -16.83 -6.58
CA LYS A 609 -47.28 -17.87 -6.06
C LYS A 609 -48.64 -17.25 -5.74
#